data_AF-A0A497VSJ5-F1
#
_entry.id   AF-A0A497VSJ5-F1
#
_cell.length_a   1.000
_cell.length_b   1.000
_cell.length_c   1.000
_cell.angle_alpha   90.00
_cell.angle_beta   90.00
_cell.angle_gamma   90.00
#
_symmetry.space_group_name_H-M   'P 1'
#
loop_
_entity.id
_entity.type
_entity.pdbx_description
1 polymer ?
#
loop_
_entity_poly.entity_id
_entity_poly.type
_entity_poly.pdbx_seq_one_letter_code
_entity_poly.pdbx_strand_id
1 'polypeptide(L)' 'MRDAAYYYMPLFSPGASVMLGARHETVSHVVVRRCALMVYLQGHENPVHPESLKLEPTAFHLTRRPDKY' A
#
# COMPACT_ATOMS: atom_id res chain seq x y z
N MET A 1 16.97 11.71 21.84
CA MET A 1 16.49 11.57 20.45
C MET A 1 15.14 12.23 20.36
N ARG A 2 14.86 13.07 19.35
CA ARG A 2 13.47 13.46 19.09
C ARG A 2 12.78 12.19 18.59
N ASP A 3 11.86 11.63 19.37
CA ASP A 3 11.03 10.52 18.90
C ASP A 3 10.29 11.00 17.66
N ALA A 4 10.56 10.37 16.50
CA ALA A 4 9.85 10.70 15.28
C ALA A 4 8.38 10.34 15.48
N ALA A 5 7.48 11.32 15.41
CA ALA A 5 6.04 11.09 15.61
C ALA A 5 5.41 10.20 14.52
N TYR A 6 6.13 10.01 13.40
CA TYR A 6 5.69 9.29 12.22
C TYR A 6 6.78 8.40 11.65
N TYR A 7 6.34 7.30 11.05
CA TYR A 7 7.13 6.45 10.18
C TYR A 7 6.50 6.42 8.78
N TYR A 8 7.30 6.53 7.73
CA TYR A 8 6.81 6.58 6.37
C TYR A 8 7.07 5.25 5.68
N MET A 9 6.02 4.62 5.14
CA MET A 9 6.15 3.42 4.31
C MET A 9 5.01 3.30 3.29
N PRO A 10 5.20 2.54 2.20
CA PRO A 10 4.10 2.24 1.28
C PRO A 10 2.96 1.51 2.00
N LEU A 11 1.72 1.91 1.74
CA LEU A 11 0.52 1.24 2.22
C LEU A 11 -0.39 0.88 1.04
N PHE A 12 -0.42 -0.40 0.68
CA PHE A 12 -1.40 -0.88 -0.29
C PHE A 12 -2.75 -1.09 0.39
N SER A 13 -3.77 -0.35 -0.05
CA SER A 13 -5.15 -0.50 0.39
C SER A 13 -6.09 -0.42 -0.82
N PRO A 14 -7.29 -1.03 -0.76
CA PRO A 14 -8.32 -0.82 -1.78
C PRO A 14 -8.53 0.68 -2.07
N GLY A 15 -8.59 1.04 -3.35
CA GLY A 15 -8.74 2.42 -3.82
C GLY A 15 -7.44 3.23 -3.88
N ALA A 16 -6.31 2.73 -3.36
CA ALA A 16 -5.02 3.41 -3.49
C ALA A 16 -4.59 3.51 -4.97
N SER A 17 -4.11 4.69 -5.36
CA SER A 17 -3.53 4.91 -6.69
C SER A 17 -2.05 4.53 -6.69
N VAL A 18 -1.65 3.71 -7.65
CA VAL A 18 -0.26 3.22 -7.80
C VAL A 18 0.20 3.42 -9.25
N MET A 19 1.51 3.35 -9.47
CA MET A 19 2.10 3.35 -10.80
C MET A 19 2.65 1.98 -11.14
N LEU A 20 2.22 1.42 -12.27
CA LEU A 20 2.83 0.25 -12.90
C LEU A 20 3.58 0.71 -14.15
N GLY A 21 4.91 0.85 -14.03
CA GLY A 21 5.71 1.50 -15.06
C GLY A 21 5.30 2.97 -15.25
N ALA A 22 4.70 3.28 -16.40
CA ALA A 22 4.21 4.62 -16.74
C ALA A 22 2.68 4.78 -16.61
N ARG A 23 1.96 3.74 -16.19
CA ARG A 23 0.48 3.77 -16.08
C ARG A 23 0.05 3.99 -14.65
N HIS A 24 -0.95 4.85 -14.48
CA HIS A 24 -1.71 4.96 -13.25
C HIS A 24 -2.71 3.81 -13.16
N GLU A 25 -2.66 3.09 -12.06
CA GLU A 25 -3.52 1.95 -11.76
C GLU A 25 -4.16 2.13 -10.38
N THR A 26 -5.28 1.45 -10.15
CA THR A 26 -6.00 1.49 -8.86
C THR A 26 -5.98 0.13 -8.21
N VAL A 27 -5.58 0.08 -6.94
CA VAL A 27 -5.63 -1.15 -6.14
C VAL A 27 -7.09 -1.55 -5.92
N SER A 28 -7.45 -2.77 -6.33
CA SER A 28 -8.73 -3.40 -6.04
C SER A 28 -8.73 -3.99 -4.63
N HIS A 29 -7.78 -4.88 -4.38
CA HIS A 29 -7.63 -5.56 -3.09
C HIS A 29 -6.21 -6.09 -2.92
N VAL A 30 -5.89 -6.50 -1.70
CA VAL A 30 -4.57 -6.99 -1.32
C VAL A 30 -4.74 -8.34 -0.61
N VAL A 31 -3.92 -9.30 -0.97
CA VAL A 31 -3.91 -10.64 -0.37
C VAL A 31 -2.54 -10.91 0.21
N VAL A 32 -2.49 -11.45 1.43
CA VAL A 32 -1.28 -12.01 2.02
C VAL A 32 -1.45 -13.51 2.08
N ARG A 33 -0.58 -14.26 1.39
CA ARG A 33 -0.62 -15.72 1.37
C ARG A 33 0.79 -16.28 1.36
N ARG A 34 1.06 -17.28 2.21
CA ARG A 34 2.39 -17.95 2.33
C ARG A 34 3.54 -16.93 2.44
N CYS A 35 3.39 -15.93 3.30
CA CYS A 35 4.36 -14.85 3.51
C CYS A 35 4.65 -13.98 2.28
N ALA A 36 3.83 -14.03 1.23
CA ALA A 36 3.90 -13.14 0.08
C ALA A 36 2.73 -12.15 0.08
N LEU A 37 3.01 -10.91 -0.27
CA LEU A 37 2.02 -9.85 -0.51
C LEU A 37 1.68 -9.82 -2.01
N MET A 38 0.40 -9.86 -2.33
CA MET A 38 -0.11 -9.86 -3.70
C MET A 38 -1.08 -8.68 -3.86
N VAL A 39 -0.80 -7.80 -4.81
CA VAL A 39 -1.61 -6.60 -5.07
C VAL A 39 -2.43 -6.81 -6.32
N TYR A 40 -3.75 -6.77 -6.19
CA TYR A 40 -4.65 -6.85 -7.33
C TYR A 40 -5.05 -5.45 -7.77
N LEU A 41 -4.94 -5.17 -9.07
CA LEU A 41 -5.32 -3.90 -9.67
C LEU A 41 -6.69 -4.04 -10.34
N GLN A 42 -7.44 -2.95 -10.44
CA GLN A 42 -8.72 -2.95 -11.14
C GLN A 42 -8.53 -3.33 -12.61
N GLY A 43 -9.32 -4.29 -13.10
CA GLY A 43 -9.23 -4.76 -14.49
C GLY A 43 -8.02 -5.65 -14.81
N HIS A 44 -7.15 -5.94 -13.85
CA HIS A 44 -6.05 -6.89 -14.00
C HIS A 44 -6.46 -8.27 -13.49
N GLU A 45 -6.32 -9.30 -14.34
CA GLU A 45 -6.64 -10.69 -13.96
C GLU A 45 -5.62 -11.27 -12.98
N ASN A 46 -4.34 -10.94 -13.18
CA ASN A 46 -3.24 -11.48 -12.39
C ASN A 46 -2.77 -10.47 -11.32
N PRO A 47 -2.38 -10.96 -10.14
CA PRO A 47 -1.79 -10.13 -9.10
C PRO A 47 -0.44 -9.60 -9.56
N VAL A 48 -0.12 -8.40 -9.10
CA VAL A 48 1.15 -7.73 -9.33
C VAL A 48 1.99 -7.79 -8.06
N HIS A 49 3.28 -8.06 -8.21
CA HIS A 49 4.24 -7.99 -7.12
C HIS A 49 4.37 -6.54 -6.63
N PRO A 50 4.33 -6.29 -5.32
CA PRO A 50 4.38 -4.93 -4.77
C PRO A 50 5.67 -4.20 -5.16
N GLU A 51 6.79 -4.92 -5.36
CA GLU A 51 8.07 -4.35 -5.79
C GLU A 51 8.03 -3.76 -7.20
N SER A 52 7.06 -4.17 -8.02
CA SER A 52 6.85 -3.64 -9.38
C SER A 52 5.98 -2.37 -9.39
N LEU A 53 5.40 -1.98 -8.25
CA LEU A 53 4.50 -0.84 -8.11
C LEU A 53 5.22 0.32 -7.41
N LYS A 54 4.99 1.53 -7.90
CA LYS A 54 5.37 2.75 -7.17
C LYS A 54 4.15 3.37 -6.51
N LEU A 55 4.31 3.75 -5.26
CA LEU A 55 3.29 4.36 -4.42
C LEU A 55 3.97 5.39 -3.52
N GLU A 56 3.33 6.54 -3.33
CA GLU A 56 3.82 7.54 -2.39
C GLU A 56 3.76 7.01 -0.94
N PRO A 57 4.80 7.26 -0.12
CA PRO A 57 4.83 6.79 1.26
C PRO A 57 3.66 7.33 2.09
N THR A 58 3.03 6.45 2.85
CA THR A 58 1.99 6.82 3.82
C THR A 58 2.63 7.05 5.18
N ALA A 59 2.17 8.09 5.90
CA ALA A 59 2.60 8.37 7.26
C ALA A 59 1.84 7.49 8.27
N PHE A 60 2.58 6.70 9.04
CA PHE A 60 2.07 5.87 10.12
C PHE A 60 2.42 6.50 11.46
N HIS A 61 1.45 6.54 12.37
CA HIS A 61 1.71 6.90 13.75
C HIS A 61 2.43 5.74 14.47
N LEU A 62 3.51 6.05 15.19
CA LEU A 62 4.21 5.08 16.02
C LEU A 62 3.52 4.81 17.36
N THR A 63 2.43 5.51 17.64
CA THR A 63 1.59 5.32 18.82
C THR A 63 0.16 4.98 18.41
N ARG A 64 -0.51 4.16 19.22
CA ARG A 64 -1.91 3.80 19.00
C ARG A 64 -2.77 5.07 18.99
N ARG A 65 -3.49 5.30 17.89
CA ARG A 65 -4.53 6.32 17.81
C ARG A 65 -5.89 5.63 18.01
N PRO A 66 -6.84 6.26 18.74
CA PRO A 66 -8.21 5.77 18.77
C PRO A 66 -8.78 5.79 17.34
N ASP A 67 -9.58 4.78 17.00
CA ASP A 67 -10.28 4.77 15.72
C ASP A 67 -11.21 5.99 15.66
N LYS A 68 -11.10 6.75 14.57
CA LYS A 68 -12.05 7.81 14.26
C LYS A 68 -13.23 7.14 13.57
N TYR A 69 -14.19 6.69 14.37
CA TYR A 69 -15.54 6.38 13.90
C TYR A 69 -16.35 7.66 13.83
#